data_AF-A0A433MKR8-F1
#
_entry.id   AF-A0A433MKR8-F1
#
_cell.length_a   1.000
_cell.length_b   1.000
_cell.length_c   1.000
_cell.angle_alpha   90.00
_cell.angle_beta   90.00
_cell.angle_gamma   90.00
#
_symmetry.space_group_name_H-M   'P 1'
#
loop_
_entity.id
_entity.type
_entity.pdbx_description
1 polymer ?
#
loop_
_entity_poly.entity_id
_entity_poly.type
_entity_poly.pdbx_seq_one_letter_code
_entity_poly.pdbx_strand_id
1 'polypeptide(L)'
;MTWDLARIYAVALWPACGAIFFIASCRLNAMPKNTRWPVVVEYAIWAGIGFTVPLLPLIGEWPGPGMLLLMYGLVLVLLCSARAWAGDMAPDEATDRAPLSDIPEISE
;
A
#
# COMPACT_ATOMS: atom_id res chain seq x y z
N MET A 1 15.52 18.43 -25.12
CA MET A 1 14.96 17.06 -24.97
C MET A 1 13.54 17.21 -24.44
N THR A 2 12.55 17.24 -25.32
CA THR A 2 11.13 17.29 -24.91
C THR A 2 10.74 15.88 -24.50
N TRP A 3 10.47 15.69 -23.21
CA TRP A 3 9.99 14.40 -22.72
C TRP A 3 8.55 14.20 -23.19
N ASP A 4 8.29 13.05 -23.81
CA ASP A 4 6.93 12.59 -24.08
C ASP A 4 6.18 12.43 -22.73
N LEU A 5 4.92 12.86 -22.70
CA LEU A 5 4.07 12.85 -21.52
C LEU A 5 4.00 11.45 -20.88
N ALA A 6 3.98 10.40 -21.72
CA ALA A 6 4.00 9.01 -21.28
C ALA A 6 5.27 8.64 -20.48
N ARG A 7 6.42 9.19 -20.86
CA ARG A 7 7.70 8.96 -20.14
C ARG A 7 7.73 9.71 -18.82
N ILE A 8 7.15 10.91 -18.78
CA ILE A 8 6.99 11.67 -17.53
C ILE A 8 6.15 10.86 -16.55
N TYR A 9 5.02 10.31 -17.01
CA TYR A 9 4.17 9.48 -16.16
C TYR A 9 4.85 8.19 -15.71
N ALA A 10 5.61 7.54 -16.59
CA ALA A 10 6.38 6.37 -16.23
C ALA A 10 7.36 6.68 -15.10
N VAL A 11 8.17 7.72 -15.24
CA VAL A 11 9.14 8.12 -14.20
C VAL A 11 8.45 8.57 -12.90
N ALA A 12 7.36 9.34 -13.00
CA ALA A 12 6.62 9.84 -11.84
C ALA A 12 5.92 8.73 -11.05
N LEU A 13 5.68 7.56 -11.65
CA LEU A 13 5.06 6.42 -11.00
C LEU A 13 6.05 5.61 -10.13
N TRP A 14 7.35 5.65 -10.44
CA TRP A 14 8.39 4.91 -9.70
C TRP A 14 8.39 5.18 -8.19
N PRO A 15 8.33 6.42 -7.70
CA PRO A 15 8.32 6.69 -6.25
C PRO A 15 7.12 6.06 -5.54
N ALA A 16 5.92 6.12 -6.13
CA ALA A 16 4.72 5.54 -5.53
C ALA A 16 4.80 4.02 -5.49
N CYS A 17 5.21 3.38 -6.59
CA CYS A 17 5.42 1.94 -6.66
C CYS A 17 6.50 1.44 -5.70
N GLY A 18 7.62 2.16 -5.60
CA GLY A 18 8.68 1.87 -4.63
C GLY A 18 8.19 1.98 -3.19
N ALA A 19 7.40 3.00 -2.86
CA ALA A 19 6.81 3.17 -1.53
C ALA A 19 5.83 2.03 -1.19
N ILE A 20 4.95 1.65 -2.12
CA ILE A 20 4.03 0.52 -1.95
C ILE A 20 4.81 -0.76 -1.69
N PHE A 21 5.78 -1.08 -2.55
CA PHE A 21 6.60 -2.28 -2.42
C PHE A 21 7.33 -2.32 -1.09
N PHE A 22 7.95 -1.21 -0.69
CA PHE A 22 8.69 -1.10 0.56
C PHE A 22 7.77 -1.30 1.77
N ILE A 23 6.68 -0.54 1.87
CA ILE A 23 5.75 -0.61 3.00
C ILE A 23 5.13 -2.01 3.09
N ALA A 24 4.65 -2.55 1.97
CA ALA A 24 4.02 -3.87 1.96
C ALA A 24 5.00 -4.99 2.33
N SER A 25 6.25 -4.93 1.85
CA SER A 25 7.28 -5.93 2.19
C SER A 25 7.69 -5.84 3.66
N CYS A 26 7.86 -4.62 4.20
CA CYS A 26 8.12 -4.42 5.63
C CYS A 26 7.00 -5.01 6.49
N ARG A 27 5.74 -4.75 6.10
CA ARG A 27 4.55 -5.29 6.78
C ARG A 27 4.50 -6.81 6.71
N LEU A 28 4.71 -7.41 5.54
CA LEU A 28 4.80 -8.87 5.38
C LEU A 28 5.88 -9.49 6.28
N ASN A 29 7.05 -8.86 6.37
CA ASN A 29 8.15 -9.35 7.20
C ASN A 29 7.85 -9.26 8.71
N ALA A 30 7.07 -8.26 9.13
CA ALA A 30 6.65 -8.09 10.51
C ALA A 30 5.48 -9.01 10.93
N MET A 31 4.78 -9.64 9.98
CA MET A 31 3.62 -10.49 10.28
C MET A 31 4.02 -11.71 11.14
N PRO A 32 3.33 -11.97 12.27
CA PRO A 32 3.52 -13.20 13.02
C PRO A 32 2.97 -14.42 12.24
N LYS A 33 3.47 -15.63 12.56
CA LYS A 33 3.16 -16.87 11.83
C LYS A 33 1.67 -17.26 11.84
N ASN A 34 0.90 -16.72 12.78
CA ASN A 34 -0.54 -16.96 12.95
C ASN A 34 -1.41 -15.87 12.29
N THR A 35 -0.84 -14.93 11.54
CA THR A 35 -1.61 -13.93 10.78
C THR A 35 -2.57 -14.61 9.82
N ARG A 36 -3.79 -14.08 9.70
CA ARG A 36 -4.80 -14.62 8.79
C ARG A 36 -4.30 -14.57 7.34
N TRP A 37 -4.43 -15.70 6.64
CA TRP A 37 -3.98 -15.84 5.25
C TRP A 37 -4.47 -14.74 4.29
N PRO A 38 -5.74 -14.27 4.36
CA PRO A 38 -6.19 -13.18 3.49
C PRO A 38 -5.38 -11.89 3.64
N VAL A 39 -4.99 -11.53 4.87
CA VAL A 39 -4.17 -10.34 5.14
C VAL A 39 -2.77 -10.51 4.54
N VAL A 40 -2.16 -11.68 4.72
CA VAL A 40 -0.85 -12.00 4.13
C VAL A 40 -0.91 -11.87 2.60
N VAL A 41 -1.94 -12.44 1.97
CA VAL A 41 -2.10 -12.40 0.51
C VAL A 41 -2.35 -10.98 0.02
N GLU A 42 -3.15 -10.19 0.72
CA GLU A 42 -3.39 -8.80 0.37
C GLU A 42 -2.08 -8.01 0.29
N TYR A 43 -1.24 -8.08 1.33
CA TYR A 43 0.06 -7.38 1.31
C TYR A 43 1.04 -7.97 0.30
N ALA A 44 0.99 -9.28 0.02
CA ALA A 44 1.78 -9.89 -1.05
C ALA A 44 1.36 -9.35 -2.44
N ILE A 45 0.05 -9.16 -2.66
CA ILE A 45 -0.47 -8.53 -3.88
C ILE A 45 -0.01 -7.07 -3.95
N TRP A 46 -0.11 -6.30 -2.85
CA TRP A 46 0.38 -4.91 -2.83
C TRP A 46 1.87 -4.83 -3.19
N ALA A 47 2.71 -5.69 -2.62
CA ALA A 47 4.12 -5.78 -2.97
C ALA A 47 4.32 -6.15 -4.45
N GLY A 48 3.59 -7.15 -4.95
CA GLY A 48 3.62 -7.53 -6.36
C GLY A 48 3.24 -6.38 -7.30
N ILE A 49 2.20 -5.61 -6.98
CA ILE A 49 1.79 -4.41 -7.72
C ILE A 49 2.92 -3.36 -7.71
N GLY A 50 3.48 -3.06 -6.53
CA GLY A 50 4.60 -2.11 -6.41
C GLY A 50 5.82 -2.50 -7.22
N PHE A 51 6.06 -3.79 -7.44
CA PHE A 51 7.17 -4.28 -8.27
C PHE A 51 6.85 -4.32 -9.77
N THR A 52 5.63 -4.73 -10.16
CA THR A 52 5.29 -5.05 -11.55
C THR A 52 4.81 -3.85 -12.37
N VAL A 53 4.06 -2.92 -11.78
CA VAL A 53 3.53 -1.74 -12.48
C VAL A 53 4.62 -0.88 -13.14
N PRO A 54 5.79 -0.59 -12.52
CA PRO A 54 6.83 0.18 -13.20
C PRO A 54 7.45 -0.55 -14.41
N LEU A 55 7.18 -1.84 -14.59
CA LEU A 55 7.67 -2.65 -15.72
C LEU A 55 6.70 -2.67 -16.92
N LEU A 56 5.50 -2.12 -16.79
CA LEU A 56 4.52 -2.05 -17.90
C LEU A 56 5.08 -1.45 -19.20
N PRO A 57 5.97 -0.42 -19.18
CA PRO A 57 6.54 0.09 -20.42
C PRO A 57 7.34 -0.96 -21.22
N LEU A 58 7.85 -2.01 -20.57
CA LEU A 58 8.61 -3.08 -21.23
C LEU A 58 7.72 -3.96 -22.13
N ILE A 59 6.41 -4.00 -21.87
CA ILE A 59 5.43 -4.71 -22.70
C ILE A 59 4.65 -3.78 -23.64
N GLY A 60 5.07 -2.51 -23.73
CA GLY A 60 4.43 -1.50 -24.59
C GLY A 60 3.24 -0.78 -23.96
N GLU A 61 2.91 -1.06 -22.70
CA GLU A 61 1.84 -0.36 -21.97
C GLU A 61 2.41 0.83 -21.21
N TRP A 62 1.92 2.03 -21.55
CA TRP A 62 2.40 3.27 -20.94
C TRP A 62 1.42 3.78 -19.88
N PRO A 63 1.90 4.17 -18.69
CA PRO A 63 1.02 4.64 -17.64
C PRO A 63 0.44 6.02 -17.99
N GLY A 64 -0.86 6.15 -17.74
CA GLY A 64 -1.59 7.41 -17.85
C GLY A 64 -1.79 8.10 -16.50
N PRO A 65 -2.43 9.28 -16.50
CA PRO A 65 -2.68 10.06 -15.29
C PRO A 65 -3.56 9.31 -14.27
N GLY A 66 -4.50 8.49 -14.72
CA GLY A 66 -5.35 7.68 -13.84
C GLY A 66 -4.56 6.64 -13.03
N MET A 67 -3.56 6.01 -13.65
CA MET A 67 -2.70 5.04 -12.96
C MET A 67 -1.81 5.73 -11.92
N LEU A 68 -1.30 6.92 -12.25
CA LEU A 68 -0.59 7.78 -11.32
C LEU A 68 -1.43 8.09 -10.09
N LEU A 69 -2.66 8.59 -10.30
CA LEU A 69 -3.58 8.92 -9.21
C LEU A 69 -3.87 7.69 -8.34
N LEU A 70 -4.10 6.54 -8.95
CA LEU A 70 -4.33 5.28 -8.24
C LEU A 70 -3.14 4.88 -7.36
N MET A 71 -1.91 4.88 -7.90
CA MET A 71 -0.73 4.46 -7.15
C MET A 71 -0.45 5.40 -5.97
N TYR A 72 -0.55 6.72 -6.17
CA TYR A 72 -0.40 7.68 -5.08
C TYR A 72 -1.55 7.59 -4.06
N GLY A 73 -2.78 7.30 -4.50
CA GLY A 73 -3.91 7.01 -3.63
C GLY A 73 -3.66 5.78 -2.75
N LEU A 74 -3.10 4.71 -3.32
CA LEU A 74 -2.72 3.52 -2.57
C LEU A 74 -1.61 3.80 -1.55
N VAL A 75 -0.62 4.62 -1.89
CA VAL A 75 0.38 5.09 -0.92
C VAL A 75 -0.31 5.80 0.25
N LEU A 76 -1.26 6.70 -0.01
CA LEU A 76 -2.02 7.38 1.05
C LEU A 76 -2.79 6.39 1.92
N VAL A 77 -3.45 5.39 1.34
CA VAL A 77 -4.15 4.33 2.09
C VAL A 77 -3.18 3.54 2.98
N LEU A 78 -2.00 3.18 2.46
CA LEU A 78 -0.98 2.49 3.23
C LEU A 78 -0.44 3.35 4.37
N LEU A 79 -0.21 4.65 4.15
CA LEU A 79 0.24 5.58 5.18
C LEU A 79 -0.85 5.81 6.25
N CYS A 80 -2.11 5.98 5.85
CA CYS A 80 -3.23 6.15 6.78
C CYS A 80 -3.49 4.88 7.62
N SER A 81 -3.23 3.70 7.06
CA SER A 81 -3.33 2.42 7.79
C SER A 81 -2.12 2.12 8.68
N ALA A 82 -1.11 3.00 8.75
CA ALA A 82 0.05 2.78 9.62
C ALA A 82 -0.31 2.63 11.10
N ARG A 83 -1.39 3.28 11.55
CA ARG A 83 -1.89 3.14 12.93
C ARG A 83 -2.39 1.73 13.24
N ALA A 84 -2.92 1.00 12.25
CA ALA A 84 -3.31 -0.40 12.43
C ALA A 84 -2.11 -1.34 12.62
N TRP A 85 -0.90 -0.85 12.31
CA TRP A 85 0.38 -1.52 12.52
C TRP A 85 1.13 -0.96 13.73
N ALA A 86 0.45 -0.22 14.63
CA ALA A 86 1.06 0.29 15.84
C ALA A 86 1.45 -0.88 16.76
N GLY A 87 2.75 -1.14 16.88
CA GLY A 87 3.30 -2.26 17.67
C GLY A 87 3.84 -3.43 16.84
N ASP A 88 4.05 -3.24 15.52
CA ASP A 88 4.61 -4.23 14.60
C ASP A 88 3.83 -5.56 14.53
N MET A 89 2.57 -5.55 14.97
CA MET A 89 1.65 -6.67 14.79
C MET A 89 0.62 -6.33 13.72
N ALA A 90 0.36 -7.32 12.86
CA ALA A 90 -0.70 -7.22 11.88
C ALA A 90 -2.06 -7.24 12.58
N PRO A 91 -3.03 -6.43 12.13
CA PRO A 91 -4.40 -6.53 12.62
C PRO A 91 -5.00 -7.88 12.25
N ASP A 92 -5.86 -8.42 13.12
CA ASP A 92 -6.52 -9.71 12.86
C ASP A 92 -7.52 -9.60 11.69
N GLU A 93 -8.06 -8.41 11.45
CA GLU A 93 -8.93 -8.09 10.31
C GLU A 93 -8.61 -6.72 9.69
N ALA A 94 -8.72 -6.58 8.36
CA ALA A 94 -8.53 -5.30 7.68
C ALA A 94 -9.54 -4.21 8.10
N THR A 95 -10.66 -4.63 8.70
CA THR A 95 -11.74 -3.77 9.23
C THR A 95 -11.75 -3.66 10.75
N ASP A 96 -10.67 -4.06 11.45
CA ASP A 96 -10.64 -3.97 12.90
C ASP A 96 -10.93 -2.54 13.36
N ARG A 97 -12.04 -2.38 14.09
CA ARG A 97 -12.41 -1.08 14.65
C ARG A 97 -11.42 -0.79 15.77
N ALA A 98 -10.87 0.43 15.77
CA ALA A 98 -10.08 0.90 16.90
C ALA A 98 -10.80 0.55 18.22
N PRO A 99 -10.10 0.00 19.23
CA PRO A 99 -10.75 -0.45 20.45
C PRO A 99 -11.48 0.74 21.08
N LEU A 100 -12.81 0.64 21.22
CA LEU A 100 -13.66 1.63 21.88
C LEU A 100 -13.47 1.63 23.41
N SER A 101 -12.58 0.79 23.94
CA SER A 101 -12.31 0.64 25.38
C SER A 101 -11.74 1.90 26.03
N ASP A 102 -11.27 2.87 25.23
CA ASP A 102 -10.71 4.13 25.73
C ASP A 102 -11.71 5.29 25.72
N ILE A 103 -13.00 5.04 25.39
CA ILE A 103 -14.03 6.07 25.52
C ILE A 103 -14.48 6.11 26.99
N PRO A 104 -14.30 7.24 27.71
CA PRO A 104 -14.80 7.35 29.06
C PRO A 104 -16.31 7.16 29.06
N GLU A 105 -16.80 6.20 29.82
CA GLU A 105 -18.23 6.04 30.08
C GLU A 105 -18.75 7.35 30.68
N ILE A 106 -19.66 8.00 29.96
CA ILE A 106 -20.39 9.17 30.46
C ILE A 106 -21.36 8.61 31.50
N SER A 107 -20.99 8.69 32.78
CA SER A 107 -21.89 8.39 33.89
C SER A 107 -22.98 9.48 33.96
N GLU A 108 -24.24 9.08 33.81
CA GLU A 108 -25.43 9.90 34.06
C GLU A 108 -25.58 10.28 35.54
#